data_AF-X5U1L3-F1
#
_entry.id   AF-X5U1L3-F1
#
_cell.length_a   1.000
_cell.length_b   1.000
_cell.length_c   1.000
_cell.angle_alpha   90.00
_cell.angle_beta   90.00
_cell.angle_gamma   90.00
#
_symmetry.space_group_name_H-M   'P 1'
#
loop_
_entity.id
_entity.type
_entity.pdbx_description
1 polymer ?
#
loop_
_entity_poly.entity_id
_entity_poly.type
_entity_poly.pdbx_seq_one_letter_code
_entity_poly.pdbx_strand_id
1 'polypeptide(L)'
;MGIKFEKLNKLRESLLEANHDFRASTQLFNSLDVAKIDREMDLEGRGTQRGEANQPPKTAKNFDDIEHTVIERVEDEKKAAHHTLEDSLQLLSGRLAGLDFEEQFGLIRQANAASVSDFKASIAVGLDELHGLRKSLNDAEKEHDWFKQKHGLVRAVRVQHGAAHVFRVSLLIFLFLIETAMNGNFLAKGNEQGFFGGLLEAAAFSFLNIGAALLFAIFCARLVTHRSLFVKLIGALSIVAYIGLALTINLALAHYREVSGSFVDGAGVEVVRSMLANPAGLMDVKSWLLFGIGLMFSIFAFIDGWFVLDPYPGYAGVENRLVARREDYIERKSELIEALQEVRDEHNEKVEDIVKRLGSRRREHRAIIDHRSRLLTLFAQHQDQLERACNQLLSKYREANFQARTEPAPKHFATPYKLERIKPLISSDDEWSEKDLGASIRDAQEELNAQVRLIGLECERGIEQYRDLDKLHPDSVNG
;
A
#
# COMPACT_ATOMS: atom_id res chain seq x y z
N MET A 1 1.69 -3.92 -11.24
CA MET A 1 1.26 -2.61 -10.74
C MET A 1 2.32 -1.62 -11.19
N GLY A 2 2.04 -0.81 -12.22
CA GLY A 2 3.04 0.13 -12.76
C GLY A 2 3.51 1.09 -11.68
N ILE A 3 4.79 1.46 -11.69
CA ILE A 3 5.38 2.37 -10.71
C ILE A 3 4.68 3.73 -10.85
N LYS A 4 3.72 4.01 -9.96
CA LYS A 4 2.95 5.27 -9.98
C LYS A 4 3.87 6.44 -9.65
N PHE A 5 3.73 7.54 -10.39
CA PHE A 5 4.51 8.76 -10.24
C PHE A 5 6.04 8.55 -10.30
N GLU A 6 6.53 7.83 -11.30
CA GLU A 6 7.97 7.49 -11.43
C GLU A 6 8.88 8.73 -11.35
N LYS A 7 8.49 9.83 -11.98
CA LYS A 7 9.27 11.09 -11.95
C LYS A 7 9.29 11.73 -10.57
N LEU A 8 8.18 11.66 -9.84
CA LEU A 8 8.09 12.14 -8.46
C LEU A 8 8.96 11.29 -7.51
N ASN A 9 9.01 9.97 -7.74
CA ASN A 9 9.87 9.06 -7.00
C ASN A 9 11.35 9.38 -7.25
N LYS A 10 11.76 9.56 -8.50
CA LYS A 10 13.13 9.95 -8.86
C LYS A 10 13.53 11.28 -8.23
N LEU A 11 12.65 12.27 -8.25
CA LEU A 11 12.87 13.54 -7.56
C LEU A 11 13.09 13.33 -6.05
N ARG A 12 12.20 12.57 -5.39
CA ARG A 12 12.32 12.27 -3.96
C ARG A 12 13.64 11.55 -3.63
N GLU A 13 14.04 10.58 -4.44
CA GLU A 13 15.28 9.82 -4.29
C GLU A 13 16.52 10.70 -4.49
N SER A 14 16.53 11.58 -5.49
CA SER A 14 17.64 12.53 -5.69
C SER A 14 17.82 13.48 -4.49
N LEU A 15 16.72 13.81 -3.80
CA LEU A 15 16.75 14.61 -2.57
C LEU A 15 17.19 13.80 -1.33
N LEU A 16 17.17 12.46 -1.40
CA LEU A 16 17.63 11.57 -0.33
C LEU A 16 19.15 11.36 -0.35
N GLU A 17 19.73 11.14 -1.53
CA GLU A 17 21.14 10.71 -1.66
C GLU A 17 22.16 11.79 -1.24
N ALA A 18 21.83 13.09 -1.34
CA ALA A 18 22.81 14.16 -1.12
C ALA A 18 22.93 14.65 0.33
N ASN A 19 22.28 14.01 1.31
CA ASN A 19 22.19 14.57 2.67
C ASN A 19 23.37 14.12 3.55
N HIS A 20 24.46 14.89 3.57
CA HIS A 20 25.51 14.77 4.58
C HIS A 20 25.49 15.99 5.49
N ASP A 21 25.15 15.81 6.78
CA ASP A 21 25.09 16.89 7.76
C ASP A 21 26.40 17.70 7.79
N PHE A 22 26.32 18.94 7.32
CA PHE A 22 27.43 19.88 7.39
C PHE A 22 27.80 20.18 8.85
N ARG A 23 28.99 19.78 9.29
CA ARG A 23 29.57 20.16 10.58
C ARG A 23 30.74 21.11 10.38
N ALA A 24 30.67 22.30 10.96
CA ALA A 24 31.75 23.28 10.93
C ALA A 24 32.93 22.78 11.78
N SER A 25 34.14 22.82 11.21
CA SER A 25 35.38 22.61 11.98
C SER A 25 35.67 23.84 12.85
N THR A 26 36.14 23.63 14.09
CA THR A 26 36.26 24.66 15.13
C THR A 26 37.63 25.36 15.19
N GLN A 27 38.71 24.79 14.65
CA GLN A 27 40.03 25.44 14.59
C GLN A 27 40.77 25.02 13.31
N LEU A 28 40.94 25.96 12.39
CA LEU A 28 41.61 25.71 11.10
C LEU A 28 43.02 26.31 11.01
N PHE A 29 43.28 27.41 11.72
CA PHE A 29 44.56 28.12 11.71
C PHE A 29 45.21 28.02 13.10
N ASN A 30 46.42 27.49 13.16
CA ASN A 30 47.17 27.38 14.41
C ASN A 30 47.88 28.70 14.74
N SER A 31 47.85 29.13 16.00
CA SER A 31 48.59 30.31 16.42
C SER A 31 50.09 30.03 16.43
N LEU A 32 50.88 30.97 15.91
CA LEU A 32 52.34 30.89 15.94
C LEU A 32 52.86 30.97 17.39
N ASP A 33 53.58 29.95 17.85
CA ASP A 33 54.19 29.96 19.19
C ASP A 33 55.50 30.76 19.17
N VAL A 34 55.38 32.04 19.54
CA VAL A 34 56.49 33.00 19.62
C VAL A 34 57.58 32.52 20.57
N ALA A 35 57.25 31.86 21.69
CA ALA A 35 58.25 31.42 22.65
C ALA A 35 59.05 30.22 22.15
N LYS A 36 58.39 29.32 21.41
CA LYS A 36 59.06 28.19 20.77
C LYS A 36 60.01 28.66 19.66
N ILE A 37 59.55 29.54 18.77
CA ILE A 37 60.35 30.04 17.64
C ILE A 37 61.54 30.85 18.13
N ASP A 38 61.35 31.68 19.16
CA ASP A 38 62.43 32.42 19.80
C ASP A 38 63.56 31.53 20.32
N ARG A 39 63.22 30.40 20.96
CA ARG A 39 64.20 29.41 21.43
C ARG A 39 64.87 28.65 20.28
N GLU A 40 64.10 28.26 19.25
CA GLU A 40 64.63 27.53 18.09
C GLU A 40 65.61 28.38 17.27
N MET A 41 65.35 29.69 17.18
CA MET A 41 66.18 30.62 16.41
C MET A 41 67.28 31.29 17.24
N ASP A 42 67.30 31.09 18.56
CA ASP A 42 68.18 31.76 19.54
C ASP A 42 68.27 33.27 19.32
N LEU A 43 67.11 33.94 19.24
CA LEU A 43 67.06 35.35 18.82
C LEU A 43 67.76 36.28 19.82
N GLU A 44 67.67 35.99 21.12
CA GLU A 44 68.33 36.78 22.17
C GLU A 44 69.86 36.58 22.13
N GLY A 45 70.33 35.34 21.98
CA GLY A 45 71.76 35.04 21.86
C GLY A 45 72.38 35.63 20.59
N ARG A 46 71.73 35.41 19.44
CA ARG A 46 72.16 35.99 18.16
C ARG A 46 72.07 37.52 18.14
N GLY A 47 71.06 38.08 18.81
CA GLY A 47 70.90 39.52 19.02
C GLY A 47 72.10 40.11 19.76
N THR A 48 72.44 39.52 20.91
CA THR A 48 73.60 39.92 21.73
C THR A 48 74.90 39.86 20.93
N GLN A 49 75.15 38.72 20.27
CA GLN A 49 76.37 38.52 19.46
C GLN A 49 76.50 39.55 18.32
N ARG A 50 75.40 39.84 17.62
CA ARG A 50 75.39 40.85 16.55
C ARG A 50 75.52 42.27 17.12
N GLY A 51 74.99 42.53 18.31
CA GLY A 51 75.12 43.79 19.03
C GLY A 51 76.57 44.09 19.40
N GLU A 52 77.29 43.13 20.00
CA GLU A 52 78.72 43.26 20.33
C GLU A 52 79.58 43.55 19.09
N ALA A 53 79.21 42.97 17.94
CA ALA A 53 79.86 43.20 16.66
C ALA A 53 79.44 44.52 15.98
N ASN A 54 78.54 45.32 16.59
CA ASN A 54 77.92 46.52 16.01
C ASN A 54 77.29 46.27 14.62
N GLN A 55 76.69 45.09 14.43
CA GLN A 55 76.00 44.70 13.20
C GLN A 55 74.48 44.66 13.42
N PRO A 56 73.67 45.10 12.44
CA PRO A 56 74.06 45.82 11.23
C PRO A 56 74.53 47.27 11.54
N PRO A 57 75.33 47.90 10.65
CA PRO A 57 75.89 49.23 10.88
C PRO A 57 74.79 50.30 10.94
N LYS A 58 75.06 51.44 11.59
CA LYS A 58 74.09 52.55 11.75
C LYS A 58 73.48 53.09 10.44
N THR A 59 74.17 52.92 9.31
CA THR A 59 73.74 53.34 7.96
C THR A 59 72.84 52.32 7.26
N ALA A 60 72.67 51.12 7.82
CA ALA A 60 71.87 50.05 7.24
C ALA A 60 70.39 50.43 7.14
N LYS A 61 69.85 50.30 5.93
CA LYS A 61 68.45 50.59 5.61
C LYS A 61 67.58 49.33 5.48
N ASN A 62 68.21 48.20 5.19
CA ASN A 62 67.55 46.92 4.97
C ASN A 62 67.69 46.03 6.21
N PHE A 63 66.81 45.04 6.31
CA PHE A 63 66.87 43.99 7.33
C PHE A 63 68.18 43.20 7.22
N ASP A 64 68.69 42.75 8.35
CA ASP A 64 69.81 41.81 8.37
C ASP A 64 69.37 40.37 8.11
N ASP A 65 70.34 39.44 8.09
CA ASP A 65 70.10 38.03 7.82
C ASP A 65 69.19 37.35 8.86
N ILE A 66 69.25 37.79 10.13
CA ILE A 66 68.43 37.25 11.22
C ILE A 66 66.99 37.72 11.08
N GLU A 67 66.80 39.02 10.87
CA GLU A 67 65.52 39.64 10.63
C GLU A 67 64.86 39.05 9.36
N HIS A 68 65.63 38.85 8.29
CA HIS A 68 65.15 38.16 7.10
C HIS A 68 64.70 36.73 7.39
N THR A 69 65.45 35.97 8.21
CA THR A 69 65.06 34.60 8.59
C THR A 69 63.74 34.59 9.39
N VAL A 70 63.55 35.56 10.31
CA VAL A 70 62.30 35.70 11.08
C VAL A 70 61.12 36.03 10.16
N ILE A 71 61.32 36.98 9.23
CA ILE A 71 60.29 37.37 8.25
C ILE A 71 59.94 36.20 7.34
N GLU A 72 60.93 35.47 6.81
CA GLU A 72 60.74 34.31 5.94
C GLU A 72 59.92 33.21 6.66
N ARG A 73 60.23 32.93 7.93
CA ARG A 73 59.46 31.95 8.71
C ARG A 73 57.98 32.33 8.88
N VAL A 74 57.69 33.62 9.08
CA VAL A 74 56.30 34.10 9.20
C VAL A 74 55.61 34.12 7.83
N GLU A 75 56.33 34.45 6.77
CA GLU A 75 55.84 34.38 5.39
C GLU A 75 55.49 32.94 4.97
N ASP A 76 56.27 31.94 5.40
CA ASP A 76 55.98 30.53 5.16
C ASP A 76 54.72 30.07 5.90
N GLU A 77 54.52 30.48 7.16
CA GLU A 77 53.28 30.19 7.88
C GLU A 77 52.08 30.89 7.20
N LYS A 78 52.24 32.13 6.73
CA LYS A 78 51.20 32.84 5.98
C LYS A 78 50.80 32.06 4.72
N LYS A 79 51.77 31.53 3.96
CA LYS A 79 51.51 30.71 2.77
C LYS A 79 50.83 29.39 3.14
N ALA A 80 51.27 28.72 4.21
CA ALA A 80 50.65 27.48 4.68
C ALA A 80 49.18 27.69 5.10
N ALA A 81 48.90 28.78 5.85
CA ALA A 81 47.55 29.16 6.22
C ALA A 81 46.70 29.52 4.99
N HIS A 82 47.28 30.18 3.98
CA HIS A 82 46.59 30.50 2.73
C HIS A 82 46.22 29.23 1.95
N HIS A 83 47.13 28.26 1.80
CA HIS A 83 46.82 26.99 1.16
C HIS A 83 45.70 26.23 1.89
N THR A 84 45.76 26.19 3.23
CA THR A 84 44.69 25.59 4.04
C THR A 84 43.32 26.25 3.81
N LEU A 85 43.30 27.58 3.63
CA LEU A 85 42.09 28.32 3.28
C LEU A 85 41.62 27.96 1.87
N GLU A 86 42.50 27.93 0.87
CA GLU A 86 42.14 27.58 -0.51
C GLU A 86 41.51 26.19 -0.60
N ASP A 87 42.11 25.19 0.04
CA ASP A 87 41.58 23.82 0.10
C ASP A 87 40.17 23.81 0.72
N SER A 88 39.96 24.59 1.79
CA SER A 88 38.66 24.70 2.45
C SER A 88 37.64 25.41 1.58
N LEU A 89 38.02 26.46 0.86
CA LEU A 89 37.15 27.18 -0.07
C LEU A 89 36.74 26.28 -1.25
N GLN A 90 37.67 25.49 -1.79
CA GLN A 90 37.36 24.51 -2.83
C GLN A 90 36.39 23.43 -2.34
N LEU A 91 36.59 22.90 -1.13
CA LEU A 91 35.68 21.94 -0.52
C LEU A 91 34.26 22.53 -0.35
N LEU A 92 34.15 23.78 0.13
CA LEU A 92 32.86 24.44 0.30
C LEU A 92 32.20 24.73 -1.04
N SER A 93 32.95 25.14 -2.07
CA SER A 93 32.44 25.34 -3.43
C SER A 93 31.90 24.03 -4.02
N GLY A 94 32.65 22.92 -3.88
CA GLY A 94 32.18 21.60 -4.31
C GLY A 94 30.90 21.15 -3.59
N ARG A 95 30.76 21.48 -2.29
CA ARG A 95 29.52 21.22 -1.53
C ARG A 95 28.36 22.08 -2.00
N LEU A 96 28.58 23.36 -2.29
CA LEU A 96 27.55 24.25 -2.85
C LEU A 96 27.08 23.75 -4.21
N ALA A 97 28.00 23.33 -5.07
CA ALA A 97 27.67 22.73 -6.37
C ALA A 97 26.88 21.44 -6.21
N GLY A 98 27.23 20.59 -5.24
CA GLY A 98 26.51 19.34 -4.94
C GLY A 98 25.08 19.52 -4.41
N LEU A 99 24.69 20.73 -3.98
CA LEU A 99 23.28 21.03 -3.66
C LEU A 99 22.39 21.08 -4.90
N ASP A 100 22.97 21.29 -6.09
CA ASP A 100 22.39 21.26 -7.43
C ASP A 100 20.92 21.71 -7.53
N PHE A 101 20.66 22.96 -7.11
CA PHE A 101 19.29 23.48 -7.11
C PHE A 101 18.68 23.57 -8.51
N GLU A 102 19.49 23.78 -9.56
CA GLU A 102 18.99 23.90 -10.94
C GLU A 102 18.42 22.58 -11.44
N GLU A 103 19.14 21.47 -11.26
CA GLU A 103 18.62 20.13 -11.59
C GLU A 103 17.35 19.84 -10.79
N GLN A 104 17.34 20.15 -9.49
CA GLN A 104 16.20 19.90 -8.61
C GLN A 104 14.94 20.66 -9.05
N PHE A 105 15.07 21.95 -9.41
CA PHE A 105 13.94 22.71 -9.93
C PHE A 105 13.47 22.18 -11.30
N GLY A 106 14.40 21.71 -12.15
CA GLY A 106 14.07 21.02 -13.39
C GLY A 106 13.24 19.76 -13.15
N LEU A 107 13.65 18.93 -12.19
CA LEU A 107 12.94 17.70 -11.80
C LEU A 107 11.56 17.99 -11.20
N ILE A 108 11.44 19.03 -10.36
CA ILE A 108 10.14 19.48 -9.83
C ILE A 108 9.16 19.82 -10.95
N ARG A 109 9.56 20.66 -11.91
CA ARG A 109 8.70 21.01 -13.06
C ARG A 109 8.30 19.78 -13.87
N GLN A 110 9.23 18.84 -14.07
CA GLN A 110 8.97 17.62 -14.82
C GLN A 110 8.01 16.66 -14.09
N ALA A 111 8.18 16.49 -12.78
CA ALA A 111 7.30 15.70 -11.92
C ALA A 111 5.91 16.34 -11.82
N ASN A 112 5.85 17.67 -11.80
CA ASN A 112 4.61 18.42 -11.76
C ASN A 112 3.76 18.19 -13.03
N ALA A 113 4.37 18.28 -14.20
CA ALA A 113 3.69 18.03 -15.46
C ALA A 113 3.21 16.56 -15.57
N ALA A 114 4.01 15.60 -15.10
CA ALA A 114 3.68 14.18 -15.21
C ALA A 114 2.58 13.73 -14.24
N SER A 115 2.61 14.16 -12.97
CA SER A 115 1.71 13.55 -11.97
C SER A 115 0.23 13.82 -12.24
N VAL A 116 -0.13 14.96 -12.82
CA VAL A 116 -1.53 15.22 -13.22
C VAL A 116 -1.97 14.27 -14.34
N SER A 117 -1.09 14.04 -15.32
CA SER A 117 -1.35 13.11 -16.42
C SER A 117 -1.48 11.68 -15.93
N ASP A 118 -0.57 11.24 -15.05
CA ASP A 118 -0.58 9.90 -14.45
C ASP A 118 -1.86 9.66 -13.63
N PHE A 119 -2.31 10.68 -12.90
CA PHE A 119 -3.54 10.62 -12.13
C PHE A 119 -4.77 10.50 -13.03
N LYS A 120 -4.85 11.32 -14.09
CA LYS A 120 -5.94 11.25 -15.09
C LYS A 120 -5.99 9.91 -15.81
N ALA A 121 -4.83 9.33 -16.12
CA ALA A 121 -4.75 8.00 -16.70
C ALA A 121 -5.33 6.93 -15.76
N SER A 122 -5.07 7.06 -14.45
CA SER A 122 -5.63 6.15 -13.44
C SER A 122 -7.17 6.24 -13.36
N ILE A 123 -7.74 7.44 -13.47
CA ILE A 123 -9.20 7.64 -13.55
C ILE A 123 -9.76 6.99 -14.82
N ALA A 124 -9.12 7.21 -15.98
CA ALA A 124 -9.59 6.68 -17.26
C ALA A 124 -9.64 5.14 -17.27
N VAL A 125 -8.64 4.48 -16.68
CA VAL A 125 -8.59 3.01 -16.54
C VAL A 125 -9.74 2.51 -15.68
N GLY A 126 -9.98 3.11 -14.51
CA GLY A 126 -11.09 2.71 -13.65
C GLY A 126 -12.46 2.98 -14.27
N LEU A 127 -12.60 4.05 -15.06
CA LEU A 127 -13.83 4.35 -15.78
C LEU A 127 -14.15 3.31 -16.86
N ASP A 128 -13.15 2.89 -17.65
CA ASP A 128 -13.32 1.84 -18.68
C ASP A 128 -13.75 0.50 -18.06
N GLU A 129 -13.12 0.13 -16.94
CA GLU A 129 -13.47 -1.08 -16.19
C GLU A 129 -14.91 -1.02 -15.66
N LEU A 130 -15.30 0.10 -15.03
CA LEU A 130 -16.66 0.28 -14.54
C LEU A 130 -17.70 0.32 -15.66
N HIS A 131 -17.37 0.86 -16.84
CA HIS A 131 -18.24 0.78 -18.01
C HIS A 131 -18.54 -0.66 -18.42
N GLY A 132 -17.52 -1.53 -18.42
CA GLY A 132 -17.68 -2.96 -18.71
C GLY A 132 -18.60 -3.67 -17.71
N LEU A 133 -18.40 -3.40 -16.41
CA LEU A 133 -19.23 -3.95 -15.34
C LEU A 133 -20.66 -3.41 -15.37
N ARG A 134 -20.85 -2.10 -15.58
CA ARG A 134 -22.18 -1.48 -15.67
C ARG A 134 -22.96 -2.02 -16.86
N LYS A 135 -22.30 -2.25 -18.00
CA LYS A 135 -22.93 -2.90 -19.16
C LYS A 135 -23.39 -4.32 -18.81
N SER A 136 -22.55 -5.09 -18.14
CA SER A 136 -22.88 -6.46 -17.70
C SER A 136 -24.05 -6.49 -16.71
N LEU A 137 -24.10 -5.52 -15.79
CA LEU A 137 -25.21 -5.34 -14.87
C LEU A 137 -26.51 -4.98 -15.61
N ASN A 138 -26.47 -4.02 -16.54
CA ASN A 138 -27.63 -3.63 -17.34
C ASN A 138 -28.17 -4.81 -18.19
N ASP A 139 -27.29 -5.65 -18.73
CA ASP A 139 -27.71 -6.85 -19.47
C ASP A 139 -28.40 -7.87 -18.54
N ALA A 140 -27.94 -8.03 -17.29
CA ALA A 140 -28.58 -8.86 -16.28
C ALA A 140 -29.94 -8.28 -15.80
N GLU A 141 -30.04 -6.96 -15.66
CA GLU A 141 -31.30 -6.26 -15.33
C GLU A 141 -32.35 -6.46 -16.43
N LYS A 142 -31.94 -6.30 -17.70
CA LYS A 142 -32.82 -6.58 -18.86
C LYS A 142 -33.24 -8.04 -18.91
N GLU A 143 -32.33 -8.99 -18.64
CA GLU A 143 -32.66 -10.41 -18.57
C GLU A 143 -33.73 -10.68 -17.49
N HIS A 144 -33.56 -10.09 -16.31
CA HIS A 144 -34.49 -10.19 -15.20
C HIS A 144 -35.87 -9.61 -15.53
N ASP A 145 -35.92 -8.40 -16.10
CA ASP A 145 -37.18 -7.76 -16.48
C ASP A 145 -37.89 -8.50 -17.61
N TRP A 146 -37.14 -8.94 -18.62
CA TRP A 146 -37.67 -9.79 -19.68
C TRP A 146 -38.26 -11.08 -19.11
N PHE A 147 -37.59 -11.71 -18.14
CA PHE A 147 -38.09 -12.91 -17.48
C PHE A 147 -39.40 -12.64 -16.73
N LYS A 148 -39.48 -11.55 -15.95
CA LYS A 148 -40.70 -11.15 -15.25
C LYS A 148 -41.85 -10.88 -16.23
N GLN A 149 -41.61 -10.13 -17.30
CA GLN A 149 -42.62 -9.80 -18.30
C GLN A 149 -43.12 -11.05 -19.06
N LYS A 150 -42.21 -11.88 -19.56
CA LYS A 150 -42.52 -13.12 -20.27
C LYS A 150 -43.35 -14.08 -19.43
N HIS A 151 -43.03 -14.18 -18.14
CA HIS A 151 -43.66 -15.13 -17.23
C HIS A 151 -44.80 -14.51 -16.39
N GLY A 152 -45.03 -13.19 -16.45
CA GLY A 152 -46.07 -12.48 -15.70
C GLY A 152 -45.84 -12.46 -14.19
N LEU A 153 -44.58 -12.39 -13.77
CA LEU A 153 -44.21 -12.45 -12.35
C LEU A 153 -44.10 -11.03 -11.78
N VAL A 154 -44.98 -10.71 -10.82
CA VAL A 154 -44.97 -9.41 -10.12
C VAL A 154 -44.27 -9.49 -8.75
N ARG A 155 -44.18 -10.69 -8.18
CA ARG A 155 -43.59 -10.92 -6.85
C ARG A 155 -42.05 -10.90 -6.89
N ALA A 156 -41.46 -10.60 -5.73
CA ALA A 156 -40.05 -10.84 -5.47
C ALA A 156 -39.70 -12.34 -5.53
N VAL A 157 -38.44 -12.61 -5.84
CA VAL A 157 -37.87 -13.96 -5.89
C VAL A 157 -37.74 -14.49 -4.46
N ARG A 158 -38.11 -15.75 -4.24
CA ARG A 158 -37.84 -16.41 -2.97
C ARG A 158 -36.45 -17.02 -3.05
N VAL A 159 -35.46 -16.23 -2.67
CA VAL A 159 -34.08 -16.71 -2.56
C VAL A 159 -33.82 -17.11 -1.10
N GLN A 160 -33.51 -18.39 -0.88
CA GLN A 160 -33.14 -18.88 0.45
C GLN A 160 -31.62 -19.03 0.53
N HIS A 161 -30.92 -17.96 0.92
CA HIS A 161 -29.51 -18.02 1.28
C HIS A 161 -29.35 -18.03 2.82
N GLY A 162 -28.29 -18.69 3.31
CA GLY A 162 -27.88 -18.64 4.72
C GLY A 162 -28.46 -19.71 5.65
N ALA A 163 -28.65 -19.35 6.93
CA ALA A 163 -28.96 -20.29 8.02
C ALA A 163 -30.26 -21.08 7.84
N ALA A 164 -31.26 -20.50 7.16
CA ALA A 164 -32.53 -21.18 6.88
C ALA A 164 -32.37 -22.38 5.92
N HIS A 165 -31.47 -22.29 4.94
CA HIS A 165 -31.17 -23.39 4.03
C HIS A 165 -30.46 -24.52 4.77
N VAL A 166 -29.50 -24.19 5.64
CA VAL A 166 -28.78 -25.17 6.49
C VAL A 166 -29.75 -25.90 7.42
N PHE A 167 -30.68 -25.17 8.07
CA PHE A 167 -31.69 -25.77 8.93
C PHE A 167 -32.58 -26.78 8.19
N ARG A 168 -33.07 -26.46 6.98
CA ARG A 168 -33.89 -27.38 6.19
C ARG A 168 -33.15 -28.65 5.79
N VAL A 169 -31.91 -28.51 5.29
CA VAL A 169 -31.08 -29.68 4.97
C VAL A 169 -30.84 -30.55 6.22
N SER A 170 -30.62 -29.92 7.37
CA SER A 170 -30.42 -30.62 8.64
C SER A 170 -31.70 -31.33 9.10
N LEU A 171 -32.87 -30.71 8.91
CA LEU A 171 -34.18 -31.30 9.16
C LEU A 171 -34.42 -32.53 8.26
N LEU A 172 -34.09 -32.46 6.97
CA LEU A 172 -34.21 -33.59 6.05
C LEU A 172 -33.33 -34.78 6.46
N ILE A 173 -32.07 -34.52 6.84
CA ILE A 173 -31.16 -35.56 7.35
C ILE A 173 -31.72 -36.17 8.63
N PHE A 174 -32.24 -35.34 9.54
CA PHE A 174 -32.86 -35.80 10.78
C PHE A 174 -34.09 -36.68 10.54
N LEU A 175 -34.98 -36.27 9.62
CA LEU A 175 -36.15 -37.06 9.22
C LEU A 175 -35.73 -38.41 8.63
N PHE A 176 -34.70 -38.43 7.75
CA PHE A 176 -34.15 -39.66 7.18
C PHE A 176 -33.58 -40.62 8.24
N LEU A 177 -32.86 -40.10 9.24
CA LEU A 177 -32.31 -40.91 10.33
C LEU A 177 -33.41 -41.52 11.20
N ILE A 178 -34.44 -40.73 11.55
CA ILE A 178 -35.58 -41.23 12.32
C ILE A 178 -36.35 -42.27 11.54
N GLU A 179 -36.68 -42.01 10.28
CA GLU A 179 -37.41 -42.97 9.44
C GLU A 179 -36.64 -44.29 9.33
N THR A 180 -35.34 -44.22 9.07
CA THR A 180 -34.46 -45.39 9.00
C THR A 180 -34.41 -46.16 10.33
N ALA A 181 -34.33 -45.47 11.47
CA ALA A 181 -34.32 -46.11 12.77
C ALA A 181 -35.67 -46.78 13.11
N MET A 182 -36.79 -46.08 12.83
CA MET A 182 -38.13 -46.61 13.03
C MET A 182 -38.38 -47.83 12.15
N ASN A 183 -38.13 -47.71 10.84
CA ASN A 183 -38.30 -48.78 9.87
C ASN A 183 -37.36 -49.96 10.17
N GLY A 184 -36.12 -49.68 10.57
CA GLY A 184 -35.12 -50.70 10.90
C GLY A 184 -35.54 -51.55 12.10
N ASN A 185 -36.14 -50.94 13.12
CA ASN A 185 -36.68 -51.67 14.27
C ASN A 185 -37.84 -52.60 13.89
N PHE A 186 -38.65 -52.24 12.89
CA PHE A 186 -39.72 -53.12 12.39
C PHE A 186 -39.20 -54.26 11.51
N LEU A 187 -38.16 -54.02 10.71
CA LEU A 187 -37.55 -55.01 9.81
C LEU A 187 -36.57 -55.96 10.52
N ALA A 188 -35.99 -55.54 11.65
CA ALA A 188 -35.04 -56.33 12.43
C ALA A 188 -35.57 -57.70 12.89
N LYS A 189 -36.90 -57.87 12.97
CA LYS A 189 -37.53 -59.14 13.36
C LYS A 189 -37.62 -60.18 12.24
N GLY A 190 -37.50 -59.75 10.98
CA GLY A 190 -37.62 -60.62 9.79
C GLY A 190 -36.30 -60.82 9.04
N ASN A 191 -35.17 -60.39 9.59
CA ASN A 191 -33.87 -60.46 8.93
C ASN A 191 -32.90 -61.39 9.68
N GLU A 192 -32.21 -62.28 8.97
CA GLU A 192 -31.21 -63.20 9.53
C GLU A 192 -30.05 -62.47 10.24
N GLN A 193 -29.73 -61.25 9.80
CA GLN A 193 -28.70 -60.38 10.39
C GLN A 193 -29.23 -59.51 11.54
N GLY A 194 -30.46 -59.75 12.01
CA GLY A 194 -31.10 -59.05 13.11
C GLY A 194 -31.21 -57.54 12.89
N PHE A 195 -30.89 -56.75 13.92
CA PHE A 195 -31.02 -55.28 13.88
C PHE A 195 -30.16 -54.62 12.81
N PHE A 196 -28.96 -55.15 12.56
CA PHE A 196 -28.04 -54.56 11.59
C PHE A 196 -28.55 -54.71 10.15
N GLY A 197 -29.05 -55.90 9.78
CA GLY A 197 -29.66 -56.13 8.46
C GLY A 197 -30.93 -55.31 8.26
N GLY A 198 -31.81 -55.26 9.27
CA GLY A 198 -33.04 -54.46 9.22
C GLY A 198 -32.77 -52.96 9.05
N LEU A 199 -31.71 -52.43 9.66
CA LEU A 199 -31.31 -51.03 9.52
C LEU A 199 -30.79 -50.71 8.11
N LEU A 200 -30.01 -51.61 7.49
CA LEU A 200 -29.51 -51.44 6.12
C LEU A 200 -30.66 -51.43 5.10
N GLU A 201 -31.60 -52.37 5.23
CA GLU A 201 -32.79 -52.42 4.36
C GLU A 201 -33.68 -51.19 4.57
N ALA A 202 -33.91 -50.79 5.82
CA ALA A 202 -34.65 -49.58 6.15
C ALA A 202 -34.00 -48.33 5.54
N ALA A 203 -32.68 -48.22 5.58
CA ALA A 203 -31.97 -47.09 4.98
C ALA A 203 -32.20 -47.02 3.46
N ALA A 204 -32.20 -48.16 2.77
CA ALA A 204 -32.46 -48.23 1.33
C ALA A 204 -33.90 -47.78 0.98
N PHE A 205 -34.90 -48.27 1.73
CA PHE A 205 -36.29 -47.85 1.54
C PHE A 205 -36.50 -46.38 1.89
N SER A 206 -35.96 -45.89 3.01
CA SER A 206 -36.03 -44.47 3.38
C SER A 206 -35.35 -43.57 2.34
N PHE A 207 -34.23 -44.01 1.76
CA PHE A 207 -33.52 -43.24 0.74
C PHE A 207 -34.34 -43.15 -0.54
N LEU A 208 -34.95 -44.26 -0.96
CA LEU A 208 -35.83 -44.28 -2.13
C LEU A 208 -37.08 -43.41 -1.89
N ASN A 209 -37.67 -43.49 -0.70
CA ASN A 209 -38.88 -42.76 -0.32
C ASN A 209 -38.63 -41.24 -0.24
N ILE A 210 -37.71 -40.79 0.61
CA ILE A 210 -37.35 -39.37 0.77
C ILE A 210 -36.67 -38.83 -0.50
N GLY A 211 -35.77 -39.61 -1.11
CA GLY A 211 -35.06 -39.21 -2.32
C GLY A 211 -36.01 -38.99 -3.49
N ALA A 212 -36.96 -39.91 -3.74
CA ALA A 212 -37.99 -39.71 -4.75
C ALA A 212 -38.87 -38.50 -4.42
N ALA A 213 -39.28 -38.34 -3.16
CA ALA A 213 -40.06 -37.17 -2.72
C ALA A 213 -39.35 -35.85 -3.04
N LEU A 214 -38.06 -35.73 -2.71
CA LEU A 214 -37.26 -34.55 -3.00
C LEU A 214 -37.08 -34.33 -4.50
N LEU A 215 -36.74 -35.37 -5.27
CA LEU A 215 -36.55 -35.25 -6.72
C LEU A 215 -37.83 -34.79 -7.43
N PHE A 216 -38.98 -35.40 -7.09
CA PHE A 216 -40.26 -34.99 -7.66
C PHE A 216 -40.65 -33.59 -7.20
N ALA A 217 -40.49 -33.24 -5.92
CA ALA A 217 -40.81 -31.90 -5.43
C ALA A 217 -39.95 -30.81 -6.09
N ILE A 218 -38.64 -31.06 -6.21
CA ILE A 218 -37.67 -30.13 -6.76
C ILE A 218 -37.87 -30.03 -8.28
N PHE A 219 -37.83 -31.12 -9.04
CA PHE A 219 -37.76 -30.98 -10.50
C PHE A 219 -39.11 -31.00 -11.20
N CYS A 220 -40.09 -31.75 -10.70
CA CYS A 220 -41.28 -32.10 -11.47
C CYS A 220 -42.54 -31.37 -10.97
N ALA A 221 -42.74 -31.32 -9.67
CA ALA A 221 -43.96 -30.81 -9.06
C ALA A 221 -44.07 -29.28 -9.24
N ARG A 222 -42.95 -28.57 -9.15
CA ARG A 222 -42.88 -27.10 -9.33
C ARG A 222 -43.39 -26.60 -10.68
N LEU A 223 -43.41 -27.44 -11.72
CA LEU A 223 -43.92 -27.07 -13.04
C LEU A 223 -45.43 -26.69 -13.02
N VAL A 224 -46.18 -27.06 -11.97
CA VAL A 224 -47.58 -26.62 -11.77
C VAL A 224 -47.71 -25.09 -11.67
N THR A 225 -46.66 -24.39 -11.22
CA THR A 225 -46.67 -22.92 -11.10
C THR A 225 -46.34 -22.21 -12.42
N HIS A 226 -45.90 -22.95 -13.44
CA HIS A 226 -45.46 -22.38 -14.71
C HIS A 226 -46.62 -21.72 -15.47
N ARG A 227 -46.35 -20.72 -16.34
CA ARG A 227 -47.43 -19.97 -17.03
C ARG A 227 -48.15 -20.80 -18.10
N SER A 228 -47.41 -21.61 -18.86
CA SER A 228 -47.95 -22.46 -19.94
C SER A 228 -48.80 -23.61 -19.40
N LEU A 229 -50.02 -23.76 -19.92
CA LEU A 229 -50.97 -24.81 -19.52
C LEU A 229 -50.42 -26.22 -19.75
N PHE A 230 -49.68 -26.44 -20.83
CA PHE A 230 -49.06 -27.75 -21.12
C PHE A 230 -48.03 -28.14 -20.05
N VAL A 231 -47.21 -27.18 -19.62
CA VAL A 231 -46.20 -27.40 -18.58
C VAL A 231 -46.85 -27.60 -17.21
N LYS A 232 -47.94 -26.87 -16.92
CA LYS A 232 -48.74 -27.12 -15.72
C LYS A 232 -49.30 -28.53 -15.68
N LEU A 233 -49.78 -29.05 -16.81
CA LEU A 233 -50.28 -30.43 -16.93
C LEU A 233 -49.20 -31.45 -16.59
N ILE A 234 -47.99 -31.29 -17.13
CA ILE A 234 -46.85 -32.16 -16.81
C ILE A 234 -46.54 -32.13 -15.31
N GLY A 235 -46.53 -30.94 -14.69
CA GLY A 235 -46.34 -30.80 -13.26
C GLY A 235 -47.43 -31.53 -12.45
N ALA A 236 -48.70 -31.36 -12.84
CA ALA A 236 -49.82 -32.01 -12.17
C ALA A 236 -49.76 -33.54 -12.31
N LEU A 237 -49.46 -34.04 -13.52
CA LEU A 237 -49.28 -35.46 -13.77
C LEU A 237 -48.10 -36.03 -12.95
N SER A 238 -47.04 -35.25 -12.77
CA SER A 238 -45.89 -35.65 -11.96
C SER A 238 -46.23 -35.74 -10.47
N ILE A 239 -47.10 -34.86 -9.95
CA ILE A 239 -47.60 -34.97 -8.56
C ILE A 239 -48.42 -36.26 -8.40
N VAL A 240 -49.29 -36.57 -9.35
CA VAL A 240 -50.08 -37.81 -9.33
C VAL A 240 -49.17 -39.04 -9.41
N ALA A 241 -48.18 -39.02 -10.30
CA ALA A 241 -47.19 -40.09 -10.44
C ALA A 241 -46.38 -40.28 -9.14
N TYR A 242 -45.98 -39.19 -8.48
CA TYR A 242 -45.32 -39.23 -7.19
C TYR A 242 -46.21 -39.85 -6.10
N ILE A 243 -47.49 -39.46 -6.01
CA ILE A 243 -48.41 -40.05 -5.04
C ILE A 243 -48.51 -41.57 -5.27
N GLY A 244 -48.64 -42.01 -6.52
CA GLY A 244 -48.62 -43.43 -6.86
C GLY A 244 -47.32 -44.14 -6.47
N LEU A 245 -46.17 -43.51 -6.72
CA LEU A 245 -44.86 -44.03 -6.37
C LEU A 245 -44.67 -44.13 -4.84
N ALA A 246 -45.03 -43.09 -4.09
CA ALA A 246 -44.95 -43.06 -2.63
C ALA A 246 -45.84 -44.16 -2.01
N LEU A 247 -47.08 -44.31 -2.50
CA LEU A 247 -47.96 -45.40 -2.08
C LEU A 247 -47.33 -46.76 -2.39
N THR A 248 -46.76 -46.93 -3.59
CA THR A 248 -46.14 -48.19 -4.01
C THR A 248 -44.94 -48.56 -3.16
N ILE A 249 -44.00 -47.62 -2.92
CA ILE A 249 -42.79 -47.87 -2.12
C ILE A 249 -43.17 -48.23 -0.68
N ASN A 250 -44.06 -47.45 -0.06
CA ASN A 250 -44.46 -47.69 1.34
C ASN A 250 -45.26 -48.98 1.49
N LEU A 251 -46.08 -49.33 0.49
CA LEU A 251 -46.82 -50.59 0.50
C LEU A 251 -45.89 -51.78 0.25
N ALA A 252 -44.90 -51.65 -0.63
CA ALA A 252 -43.87 -52.65 -0.83
C ALA A 252 -43.07 -52.92 0.44
N LEU A 253 -42.70 -51.87 1.18
CA LEU A 253 -42.04 -51.99 2.48
C LEU A 253 -42.93 -52.71 3.51
N ALA A 254 -44.22 -52.41 3.54
CA ALA A 254 -45.17 -53.06 4.43
C ALA A 254 -45.37 -54.56 4.13
N HIS A 255 -45.47 -54.94 2.84
CA HIS A 255 -45.50 -56.34 2.40
C HIS A 255 -44.17 -57.05 2.65
N TYR A 256 -43.04 -56.36 2.41
CA TYR A 256 -41.71 -56.88 2.69
C TYR A 256 -41.54 -57.29 4.14
N ARG A 257 -42.08 -56.51 5.08
CA ARG A 257 -42.06 -56.86 6.51
C ARG A 257 -42.87 -58.13 6.83
N GLU A 258 -44.01 -58.36 6.17
CA GLU A 258 -44.82 -59.56 6.43
C GLU A 258 -44.18 -60.82 5.85
N VAL A 259 -43.59 -60.71 4.66
CA VAL A 259 -42.90 -61.81 3.98
C VAL A 259 -41.56 -62.14 4.64
N SER A 260 -40.78 -61.14 5.05
CA SER A 260 -39.48 -61.36 5.69
C SER A 260 -39.60 -62.07 7.04
N GLY A 261 -40.73 -61.92 7.74
CA GLY A 261 -41.03 -62.71 8.94
C GLY A 261 -41.24 -64.22 8.72
N SER A 262 -41.34 -64.69 7.47
CA SER A 262 -41.74 -66.06 7.13
C SER A 262 -40.61 -67.02 6.67
N PHE A 263 -39.34 -66.58 6.69
CA PHE A 263 -38.14 -67.38 6.34
C PHE A 263 -38.19 -68.05 4.94
N VAL A 264 -38.79 -67.38 3.95
CA VAL A 264 -38.87 -67.88 2.57
C VAL A 264 -37.74 -67.28 1.73
N ASP A 265 -36.90 -68.14 1.14
CA ASP A 265 -35.93 -67.75 0.11
C ASP A 265 -36.66 -67.12 -1.08
N GLY A 266 -36.30 -65.88 -1.43
CA GLY A 266 -36.96 -65.12 -2.51
C GLY A 266 -38.02 -64.10 -2.05
N ALA A 267 -37.91 -63.57 -0.83
CA ALA A 267 -38.83 -62.57 -0.25
C ALA A 267 -39.21 -61.43 -1.22
N GLY A 268 -38.29 -60.93 -2.04
CA GLY A 268 -38.59 -59.87 -3.02
C GLY A 268 -39.61 -60.26 -4.10
N VAL A 269 -39.59 -61.50 -4.59
CA VAL A 269 -40.54 -61.97 -5.61
C VAL A 269 -41.94 -62.14 -5.02
N GLU A 270 -42.02 -62.63 -3.78
CA GLU A 270 -43.28 -62.83 -3.08
C GLU A 270 -43.93 -61.49 -2.66
N VAL A 271 -43.13 -60.46 -2.35
CA VAL A 271 -43.63 -59.09 -2.15
C VAL A 271 -44.31 -58.56 -3.41
N VAL A 272 -43.66 -58.69 -4.58
CA VAL A 272 -44.23 -58.23 -5.85
C VAL A 272 -45.52 -59.01 -6.17
N ARG A 273 -45.53 -60.32 -5.94
CA ARG A 273 -46.71 -61.16 -6.15
C ARG A 273 -47.86 -60.77 -5.21
N SER A 274 -47.58 -60.54 -3.94
CA SER A 274 -48.56 -60.14 -2.92
C SER A 274 -49.14 -58.76 -3.21
N MET A 275 -48.31 -57.81 -3.63
CA MET A 275 -48.76 -56.48 -4.05
C MET A 275 -49.67 -56.52 -5.28
N LEU A 276 -49.40 -57.40 -6.25
CA LEU A 276 -50.24 -57.54 -7.45
C LEU A 276 -51.56 -58.26 -7.17
N ALA A 277 -51.54 -59.28 -6.30
CA ALA A 277 -52.71 -60.09 -5.99
C ALA A 277 -53.66 -59.43 -4.99
N ASN A 278 -53.13 -58.79 -3.95
CA ASN A 278 -53.92 -58.11 -2.92
C ASN A 278 -53.14 -56.94 -2.29
N PRO A 279 -53.08 -55.76 -2.95
CA PRO A 279 -52.25 -54.64 -2.51
C PRO A 279 -52.60 -54.17 -1.09
N ALA A 280 -53.88 -54.11 -0.72
CA ALA A 280 -54.33 -53.70 0.60
C ALA A 280 -54.47 -54.86 1.61
N GLY A 281 -54.00 -56.06 1.25
CA GLY A 281 -54.14 -57.29 2.02
C GLY A 281 -53.18 -57.45 3.20
N LEU A 282 -52.80 -56.37 3.88
CA LEU A 282 -51.89 -56.41 5.03
C LEU A 282 -52.62 -56.99 6.26
N MET A 283 -52.03 -58.01 6.88
CA MET A 283 -52.65 -58.77 7.98
C MET A 283 -52.22 -58.29 9.37
N ASP A 284 -51.07 -57.62 9.49
CA ASP A 284 -50.55 -57.14 10.79
C ASP A 284 -50.61 -55.61 10.90
N VAL A 285 -51.14 -55.13 12.03
CA VAL A 285 -51.27 -53.71 12.37
C VAL A 285 -49.92 -52.98 12.32
N LYS A 286 -48.81 -53.67 12.60
CA LYS A 286 -47.47 -53.08 12.51
C LYS A 286 -47.03 -52.79 11.07
N SER A 287 -47.55 -53.52 10.07
CA SER A 287 -47.31 -53.22 8.65
C SER A 287 -48.08 -51.99 8.21
N TRP A 288 -49.31 -51.83 8.69
CA TRP A 288 -50.08 -50.61 8.50
C TRP A 288 -49.42 -49.39 9.15
N LEU A 289 -48.82 -49.57 10.32
CA LEU A 289 -48.05 -48.52 11.00
C LEU A 289 -46.80 -48.14 10.20
N LEU A 290 -46.05 -49.12 9.69
CA LEU A 290 -44.87 -48.90 8.85
C LEU A 290 -45.21 -48.14 7.56
N PHE A 291 -46.29 -48.54 6.90
CA PHE A 291 -46.85 -47.85 5.74
C PHE A 291 -47.21 -46.38 6.05
N GLY A 292 -47.93 -46.15 7.15
CA GLY A 292 -48.38 -44.81 7.53
C GLY A 292 -47.25 -43.86 7.90
N ILE A 293 -46.25 -44.36 8.65
CA ILE A 293 -45.07 -43.58 9.04
C ILE A 293 -44.24 -43.22 7.82
N GLY A 294 -43.94 -44.17 6.94
CA GLY A 294 -43.17 -43.90 5.72
C GLY A 294 -43.90 -42.95 4.77
N LEU A 295 -45.24 -43.04 4.66
CA LEU A 295 -46.02 -42.08 3.88
C LEU A 295 -45.94 -40.66 4.49
N MET A 296 -45.99 -40.54 5.82
CA MET A 296 -45.86 -39.25 6.52
C MET A 296 -44.50 -38.60 6.25
N PHE A 297 -43.39 -39.35 6.36
CA PHE A 297 -42.05 -38.85 6.06
C PHE A 297 -41.89 -38.45 4.59
N SER A 298 -42.44 -39.25 3.67
CA SER A 298 -42.49 -38.94 2.24
C SER A 298 -43.21 -37.61 1.99
N ILE A 299 -44.37 -37.38 2.63
CA ILE A 299 -45.12 -36.13 2.50
C ILE A 299 -44.33 -34.94 3.06
N PHE A 300 -43.71 -35.07 4.23
CA PHE A 300 -42.89 -34.00 4.80
C PHE A 300 -41.68 -33.66 3.93
N ALA A 301 -40.97 -34.66 3.42
CA ALA A 301 -39.85 -34.46 2.50
C ALA A 301 -40.30 -33.77 1.20
N PHE A 302 -41.47 -34.13 0.67
CA PHE A 302 -42.02 -33.50 -0.52
C PHE A 302 -42.41 -32.04 -0.30
N ILE A 303 -43.08 -31.74 0.82
CA ILE A 303 -43.46 -30.37 1.19
C ILE A 303 -42.21 -29.52 1.38
N ASP A 304 -41.23 -30.00 2.14
CA ASP A 304 -40.01 -29.22 2.37
C ASP A 304 -39.24 -29.01 1.06
N GLY A 305 -39.07 -30.06 0.25
CA GLY A 305 -38.46 -30.02 -1.08
C GLY A 305 -39.08 -28.99 -2.03
N TRP A 306 -40.40 -28.79 -1.94
CA TRP A 306 -41.11 -27.78 -2.74
C TRP A 306 -40.69 -26.34 -2.40
N PHE A 307 -40.35 -26.08 -1.13
CA PHE A 307 -39.98 -24.74 -0.65
C PHE A 307 -38.48 -24.47 -0.66
N VAL A 308 -37.62 -25.45 -0.95
CA VAL A 308 -36.15 -25.28 -0.98
C VAL A 308 -35.71 -24.22 -1.98
N LEU A 309 -36.37 -24.17 -3.14
CA LEU A 309 -36.06 -23.24 -4.22
C LEU A 309 -37.29 -22.38 -4.55
N ASP A 310 -37.10 -21.35 -5.35
CA ASP A 310 -38.23 -20.56 -5.82
C ASP A 310 -39.27 -21.47 -6.51
N PRO A 311 -40.58 -21.30 -6.22
CA PRO A 311 -41.63 -22.11 -6.81
C PRO A 311 -41.66 -22.06 -8.33
N TYR A 312 -41.21 -20.95 -8.92
CA TYR A 312 -41.14 -20.76 -10.36
C TYR A 312 -39.77 -21.23 -10.91
N PRO A 313 -39.73 -22.25 -11.77
CA PRO A 313 -38.48 -22.74 -12.33
C PRO A 313 -37.69 -21.63 -13.04
N GLY A 314 -36.39 -21.53 -12.75
CA GLY A 314 -35.47 -20.58 -13.39
C GLY A 314 -35.43 -19.18 -12.77
N TYR A 315 -36.43 -18.75 -11.99
CA TYR A 315 -36.49 -17.38 -11.47
C TYR A 315 -35.33 -17.06 -10.50
N ALA A 316 -35.05 -17.97 -9.57
CA ALA A 316 -33.91 -17.84 -8.65
C ALA A 316 -32.56 -17.76 -9.38
N GLY A 317 -32.42 -18.42 -10.53
CA GLY A 317 -31.17 -18.38 -11.29
C GLY A 317 -30.91 -17.03 -11.95
N VAL A 318 -31.96 -16.40 -12.49
CA VAL A 318 -31.86 -15.06 -13.08
C VAL A 318 -31.57 -14.02 -11.99
N GLU A 319 -32.23 -14.12 -10.84
CA GLU A 319 -31.98 -13.26 -9.68
C GLU A 319 -30.55 -13.39 -9.17
N ASN A 320 -30.06 -14.60 -8.97
CA ASN A 320 -28.70 -14.82 -8.48
C ASN A 320 -27.64 -14.25 -9.43
N ARG A 321 -27.89 -14.29 -10.76
CA ARG A 321 -27.01 -13.63 -11.73
C ARG A 321 -27.05 -12.11 -11.59
N LEU A 322 -28.24 -11.53 -11.44
CA LEU A 322 -28.40 -10.09 -11.24
C LEU A 322 -27.70 -9.62 -9.96
N VAL A 323 -27.94 -10.31 -8.84
CA VAL A 323 -27.31 -10.03 -7.54
C VAL A 323 -25.80 -10.12 -7.65
N ALA A 324 -25.26 -11.19 -8.25
CA ALA A 324 -23.81 -11.34 -8.44
C ALA A 324 -23.22 -10.19 -9.28
N ARG A 325 -23.86 -9.80 -10.38
CA ARG A 325 -23.37 -8.66 -11.20
C ARG A 325 -23.47 -7.32 -10.49
N ARG A 326 -24.47 -7.15 -9.63
CA ARG A 326 -24.61 -5.95 -8.81
C ARG A 326 -23.53 -5.89 -7.74
N GLU A 327 -23.26 -7.00 -7.07
CA GLU A 327 -22.17 -7.13 -6.10
C GLU A 327 -20.82 -6.87 -6.76
N ASP A 328 -20.51 -7.53 -7.89
CA ASP A 328 -19.29 -7.31 -8.68
C ASP A 328 -19.08 -5.81 -8.99
N TYR A 329 -20.14 -5.11 -9.42
CA TYR A 329 -20.07 -3.68 -9.76
C TYR A 329 -19.87 -2.79 -8.52
N ILE A 330 -20.59 -3.03 -7.43
CA ILE A 330 -20.52 -2.21 -6.21
C ILE A 330 -19.16 -2.39 -5.52
N GLU A 331 -18.72 -3.64 -5.37
CA GLU A 331 -17.43 -3.97 -4.76
C GLU A 331 -16.31 -3.32 -5.56
N ARG A 332 -16.28 -3.54 -6.89
CA ARG A 332 -15.22 -2.99 -7.72
C ARG A 332 -15.21 -1.46 -7.76
N LYS A 333 -16.39 -0.83 -7.74
CA LYS A 333 -16.50 0.63 -7.64
C LYS A 333 -15.93 1.15 -6.32
N SER A 334 -16.20 0.49 -5.19
CA SER A 334 -15.62 0.86 -3.90
C SER A 334 -14.10 0.76 -3.94
N GLU A 335 -13.57 -0.37 -4.43
CA GLU A 335 -12.12 -0.59 -4.57
C GLU A 335 -11.45 0.48 -5.45
N LEU A 336 -12.07 0.86 -6.57
CA LEU A 336 -11.52 1.88 -7.46
C LEU A 336 -11.54 3.27 -6.84
N ILE A 337 -12.56 3.61 -6.03
CA ILE A 337 -12.60 4.87 -5.28
C ILE A 337 -11.50 4.89 -4.21
N GLU A 338 -11.36 3.81 -3.43
CA GLU A 338 -10.30 3.67 -2.43
C GLU A 338 -8.91 3.76 -3.09
N ALA A 339 -8.70 3.08 -4.22
CA ALA A 339 -7.46 3.15 -4.97
C ALA A 339 -7.14 4.56 -5.49
N LEU A 340 -8.14 5.34 -5.94
CA LEU A 340 -7.92 6.74 -6.33
C LEU A 340 -7.51 7.62 -5.15
N GLN A 341 -8.15 7.42 -3.99
CA GLN A 341 -7.81 8.14 -2.76
C GLN A 341 -6.41 7.81 -2.28
N GLU A 342 -6.03 6.52 -2.29
CA GLU A 342 -4.68 6.07 -1.95
C GLU A 342 -3.63 6.72 -2.86
N VAL A 343 -3.88 6.79 -4.17
CA VAL A 343 -2.96 7.45 -5.13
C VAL A 343 -2.80 8.94 -4.85
N ARG A 344 -3.90 9.64 -4.53
CA ARG A 344 -3.86 11.05 -4.14
C ARG A 344 -3.04 11.23 -2.85
N ASP A 345 -3.28 10.39 -1.85
CA ASP A 345 -2.63 10.51 -0.54
C ASP A 345 -1.13 10.19 -0.63
N GLU A 346 -0.75 9.18 -1.42
CA GLU A 346 0.64 8.86 -1.73
C GLU A 346 1.35 10.03 -2.45
N HIS A 347 0.66 10.70 -3.40
CA HIS A 347 1.20 11.90 -4.05
C HIS A 347 1.43 13.03 -3.03
N ASN A 348 0.44 13.31 -2.19
CA ASN A 348 0.52 14.37 -1.19
C ASN A 348 1.67 14.15 -0.20
N GLU A 349 1.84 12.92 0.29
CA GLU A 349 2.94 12.57 1.19
C GLU A 349 4.31 12.79 0.52
N LYS A 350 4.46 12.38 -0.74
CA LYS A 350 5.71 12.61 -1.51
C LYS A 350 6.00 14.09 -1.70
N VAL A 351 4.99 14.89 -2.02
CA VAL A 351 5.15 16.35 -2.15
C VAL A 351 5.58 16.97 -0.81
N GLU A 352 4.98 16.55 0.30
CA GLU A 352 5.35 17.05 1.63
C GLU A 352 6.82 16.73 1.97
N ASP A 353 7.29 15.51 1.66
CA ASP A 353 8.69 15.12 1.85
C ASP A 353 9.64 15.97 0.98
N ILE A 354 9.30 16.19 -0.30
CA ILE A 354 10.07 17.06 -1.20
C ILE A 354 10.19 18.48 -0.63
N VAL A 355 9.07 19.06 -0.17
CA VAL A 355 9.05 20.41 0.43
C VAL A 355 9.93 20.49 1.67
N LYS A 356 9.85 19.48 2.57
CA LYS A 356 10.70 19.40 3.76
C LYS A 356 12.18 19.33 3.41
N ARG A 357 12.55 18.53 2.41
CA ARG A 357 13.93 18.36 1.93
C ARG A 357 14.49 19.61 1.28
N LEU A 358 13.70 20.28 0.44
CA LEU A 358 14.09 21.56 -0.17
C LEU A 358 14.38 22.62 0.91
N GLY A 359 13.55 22.64 1.98
CA GLY A 359 13.79 23.47 3.15
C GLY A 359 15.08 23.12 3.91
N SER A 360 15.44 21.83 3.99
CA SER A 360 16.71 21.39 4.59
C SER A 360 17.92 21.82 3.78
N ARG A 361 17.91 21.61 2.45
CA ARG A 361 18.99 22.05 1.56
C ARG A 361 19.20 23.55 1.59
N ARG A 362 18.13 24.35 1.71
CA ARG A 362 18.24 25.81 1.89
C ARG A 362 18.99 26.17 3.17
N ARG A 363 18.73 25.47 4.27
CA ARG A 363 19.44 25.70 5.55
C ARG A 363 20.90 25.30 5.44
N GLU A 364 21.19 24.21 4.74
CA GLU A 364 22.55 23.76 4.47
C GLU A 364 23.32 24.77 3.61
N HIS A 365 22.74 25.25 2.52
CA HIS A 365 23.31 26.32 1.70
C HIS A 365 23.70 27.53 2.56
N ARG A 366 22.76 28.01 3.39
CA ARG A 366 23.03 29.14 4.30
C ARG A 366 24.15 28.82 5.29
N ALA A 367 24.15 27.63 5.89
CA ALA A 367 25.20 27.22 6.82
C ALA A 367 26.60 27.19 6.17
N ILE A 368 26.69 26.74 4.92
CA ILE A 368 27.94 26.73 4.14
C ILE A 368 28.42 28.16 3.85
N ILE A 369 27.53 29.04 3.37
CA ILE A 369 27.85 30.45 3.11
C ILE A 369 28.30 31.16 4.39
N ASP A 370 27.60 30.95 5.51
CA ASP A 370 27.96 31.51 6.81
C ASP A 370 29.31 30.99 7.29
N HIS A 371 29.60 29.70 7.09
CA HIS A 371 30.90 29.12 7.44
C HIS A 371 32.03 29.69 6.59
N ARG A 372 31.82 29.85 5.28
CA ARG A 372 32.79 30.51 4.37
C ARG A 372 33.11 31.93 4.85
N SER A 373 32.09 32.73 5.18
CA SER A 373 32.26 34.08 5.70
C SER A 373 33.08 34.10 7.00
N ARG A 374 32.80 33.16 7.92
CA ARG A 374 33.59 32.98 9.15
C ARG A 374 35.05 32.61 8.86
N LEU A 375 35.31 31.67 7.94
CA LEU A 375 36.68 31.27 7.57
C LEU A 375 37.51 32.44 7.03
N LEU A 376 36.92 33.26 6.17
CA LEU A 376 37.58 34.45 5.62
C LEU A 376 37.91 35.46 6.72
N THR A 377 36.99 35.65 7.68
CA THR A 377 37.21 36.52 8.84
C THR A 377 38.33 35.98 9.74
N LEU A 378 38.35 34.67 10.01
CA LEU A 378 39.39 34.01 10.79
C LEU A 378 40.76 34.10 10.11
N PHE A 379 40.82 33.96 8.79
CA PHE A 379 42.06 34.12 8.03
C PHE A 379 42.60 35.55 8.11
N ALA A 380 41.74 36.56 7.99
CA ALA A 380 42.14 37.96 8.16
C ALA A 380 42.69 38.22 9.58
N GLN A 381 42.02 37.69 10.61
CA GLN A 381 42.49 37.77 12.00
C GLN A 381 43.80 37.03 12.23
N HIS A 382 44.00 35.89 11.57
CA HIS A 382 45.24 35.12 11.64
C HIS A 382 46.41 35.87 11.02
N GLN A 383 46.20 36.55 9.88
CA GLN A 383 47.23 37.45 9.31
C GLN A 383 47.60 38.59 10.27
N ASP A 384 46.63 39.14 11.02
CA ASP A 384 46.91 40.13 12.08
C ASP A 384 47.75 39.53 13.23
N GLN A 385 47.49 38.27 13.59
CA GLN A 385 48.26 37.55 14.60
C GLN A 385 49.70 37.30 14.14
N LEU A 386 49.89 36.89 12.88
CA LEU A 386 51.21 36.69 12.27
C LEU A 386 52.04 37.99 12.25
N GLU A 387 51.43 39.13 11.89
CA GLU A 387 52.11 40.44 11.95
C GLU A 387 52.56 40.78 13.37
N ARG A 388 51.71 40.52 14.39
CA ARG A 388 52.07 40.75 15.80
C ARG A 388 53.18 39.81 16.26
N ALA A 389 53.10 38.52 15.93
CA ALA A 389 54.12 37.53 16.27
C ALA A 389 55.48 37.88 15.65
N CYS A 390 55.51 38.26 14.36
CA CYS A 390 56.72 38.71 13.69
C CYS A 390 57.35 39.91 14.40
N ASN A 391 56.54 40.93 14.74
CA ASN A 391 57.03 42.11 15.44
C ASN A 391 57.54 41.81 16.86
N GLN A 392 56.98 40.80 17.55
CA GLN A 392 57.49 40.35 18.84
C GLN A 392 58.85 39.65 18.69
N LEU A 393 58.99 38.74 17.73
CA LEU A 393 60.26 38.05 17.44
C LEU A 393 61.36 39.04 17.03
N LEU A 394 61.05 39.97 16.13
CA LEU A 394 61.97 41.04 15.72
C LEU A 394 62.35 41.94 16.90
N SER A 395 61.39 42.32 17.75
CA SER A 395 61.67 43.11 18.96
C SER A 395 62.62 42.40 19.91
N LYS A 396 62.46 41.09 20.14
CA LYS A 396 63.38 40.31 21.00
C LYS A 396 64.81 40.35 20.48
N TYR A 397 65.00 40.09 19.18
CA TYR A 397 66.30 40.17 18.53
C TYR A 397 66.90 41.58 18.61
N ARG A 398 66.12 42.61 18.24
CA ARG A 398 66.56 44.01 18.18
C ARG A 398 66.89 44.58 19.56
N GLU A 399 66.13 44.23 20.60
CA GLU A 399 66.37 44.66 21.97
C GLU A 399 67.66 44.05 22.51
N ALA A 400 67.86 42.74 22.36
CA ALA A 400 69.10 42.08 22.76
C ALA A 400 70.32 42.67 22.06
N ASN A 401 70.18 42.99 20.77
CA ASN A 401 71.21 43.66 20.00
C ASN A 401 71.46 45.11 20.48
N PHE A 402 70.39 45.86 20.76
CA PHE A 402 70.48 47.22 21.29
C PHE A 402 71.21 47.30 22.64
N GLN A 403 70.98 46.33 23.53
CA GLN A 403 71.62 46.28 24.84
C GLN A 403 73.12 45.97 24.79
N ALA A 404 73.56 45.19 23.79
CA ALA A 404 74.95 44.73 23.69
C ALA A 404 75.87 45.64 22.84
N ARG A 405 75.30 46.59 22.07
CA ARG A 405 76.06 47.44 21.15
C ARG A 405 76.63 48.71 21.79
N THR A 406 77.72 49.20 21.22
CA THR A 406 78.38 50.46 21.63
C THR A 406 78.14 51.61 20.65
N GLU A 407 77.80 51.31 19.39
CA GLU A 407 77.40 52.30 18.39
C GLU A 407 75.88 52.50 18.34
N PRO A 408 75.38 53.65 17.82
CA PRO A 408 73.95 53.86 17.62
C PRO A 408 73.31 52.81 16.71
N ALA A 409 72.15 52.29 17.11
CA ALA A 409 71.37 51.34 16.32
C ALA A 409 70.91 51.95 14.97
N PRO A 410 70.75 51.12 13.91
CA PRO A 410 70.15 51.55 12.66
C PRO A 410 68.72 52.07 12.86
N LYS A 411 68.34 53.10 12.11
CA LYS A 411 67.01 53.74 12.23
C LYS A 411 65.84 52.78 11.97
N HIS A 412 66.02 51.75 11.14
CA HIS A 412 64.95 50.81 10.80
C HIS A 412 64.52 49.90 11.98
N PHE A 413 65.35 49.77 13.03
CA PHE A 413 64.99 49.00 14.23
C PHE A 413 63.74 49.57 14.93
N ALA A 414 63.52 50.88 14.83
CA ALA A 414 62.35 51.56 15.38
C ALA A 414 61.08 51.42 14.50
N THR A 415 61.20 50.83 13.30
CA THR A 415 60.06 50.66 12.39
C THR A 415 59.49 49.24 12.53
N PRO A 416 58.19 49.09 12.84
CA PRO A 416 57.56 47.78 12.89
C PRO A 416 57.44 47.17 11.49
N TYR A 417 57.59 45.85 11.41
CA TYR A 417 57.31 45.09 10.20
C TYR A 417 55.80 45.13 9.89
N LYS A 418 55.46 45.28 8.60
CA LYS A 418 54.11 45.25 8.08
C LYS A 418 53.96 44.06 7.15
N LEU A 419 53.06 43.14 7.50
CA LEU A 419 52.84 41.93 6.72
C LEU A 419 52.02 42.29 5.47
N GLU A 420 52.48 41.87 4.29
CA GLU A 420 51.67 41.98 3.07
C GLU A 420 50.51 40.97 3.14
N ARG A 421 49.29 41.50 3.20
CA ARG A 421 48.09 40.67 3.38
C ARG A 421 47.63 40.05 2.06
N ILE A 422 47.34 38.76 2.10
CA ILE A 422 46.72 38.04 1.00
C ILE A 422 45.20 38.26 1.06
N LYS A 423 44.61 38.63 -0.08
CA LYS A 423 43.16 38.68 -0.29
C LYS A 423 42.74 37.44 -1.09
N PRO A 424 42.04 36.48 -0.48
CA PRO A 424 41.58 35.27 -1.17
C PRO A 424 40.61 35.62 -2.30
N LEU A 425 40.71 34.92 -3.43
CA LEU A 425 39.75 35.03 -4.53
C LEU A 425 38.54 34.13 -4.23
N ILE A 426 37.32 34.66 -4.37
CA ILE A 426 36.09 33.88 -4.25
C ILE A 426 35.44 33.91 -5.63
N SER A 427 35.27 32.75 -6.25
CA SER A 427 34.47 32.64 -7.47
C SER A 427 33.00 32.61 -7.06
N SER A 428 32.27 33.70 -7.31
CA SER A 428 30.84 33.83 -6.97
C SER A 428 29.93 33.80 -8.19
N ASP A 429 30.47 33.76 -9.40
CA ASP A 429 29.73 34.05 -10.63
C ASP A 429 28.61 33.04 -10.93
N ASP A 430 28.74 31.79 -10.47
CA ASP A 430 27.75 30.72 -10.66
C ASP A 430 26.98 30.38 -9.36
N GLU A 431 27.19 31.13 -8.27
CA GLU A 431 26.56 30.83 -6.98
C GLU A 431 25.20 31.48 -6.80
N TRP A 432 24.23 30.70 -6.29
CA TRP A 432 22.92 31.20 -5.97
C TRP A 432 22.96 32.27 -4.87
N SER A 433 22.41 33.45 -5.16
CA SER A 433 22.20 34.44 -4.11
C SER A 433 21.13 33.94 -3.13
N GLU A 434 21.26 34.30 -1.85
CA GLU A 434 20.30 33.89 -0.82
C GLU A 434 18.87 34.35 -1.15
N LYS A 435 18.75 35.52 -1.79
CA LYS A 435 17.48 36.10 -2.21
C LYS A 435 16.87 35.31 -3.37
N ASP A 436 17.66 34.99 -4.38
CA ASP A 436 17.19 34.31 -5.59
C ASP A 436 16.87 32.84 -5.31
N LEU A 437 17.69 32.16 -4.51
CA LEU A 437 17.40 30.82 -4.01
C LEU A 437 16.12 30.81 -3.15
N GLY A 438 15.97 31.81 -2.27
CA GLY A 438 14.79 31.95 -1.43
C GLY A 438 13.51 32.26 -2.22
N ALA A 439 13.61 32.95 -3.36
CA ALA A 439 12.50 33.15 -4.28
C ALA A 439 12.17 31.84 -5.02
N SER A 440 13.16 31.21 -5.66
CA SER A 440 12.97 30.00 -6.45
C SER A 440 12.40 28.83 -5.63
N ILE A 441 12.83 28.68 -4.37
CA ILE A 441 12.26 27.68 -3.46
C ILE A 441 10.80 27.96 -3.13
N ARG A 442 10.42 29.23 -2.95
CA ARG A 442 9.01 29.59 -2.70
C ARG A 442 8.16 29.32 -3.92
N ASP A 443 8.64 29.69 -5.10
CA ASP A 443 7.94 29.45 -6.36
C ASP A 443 7.72 27.95 -6.59
N ALA A 444 8.75 27.12 -6.35
CA ALA A 444 8.65 25.67 -6.44
C ALA A 444 7.66 25.08 -5.40
N GLN A 445 7.65 25.60 -4.17
CA GLN A 445 6.69 25.20 -3.14
C GLN A 445 5.26 25.58 -3.50
N GLU A 446 5.05 26.78 -4.07
CA GLU A 446 3.74 27.22 -4.53
C GLU A 446 3.23 26.36 -5.69
N GLU A 447 4.09 26.00 -6.64
CA GLU A 447 3.78 25.12 -7.76
C GLU A 447 3.38 23.72 -7.28
N LEU A 448 4.16 23.12 -6.37
CA LEU A 448 3.87 21.83 -5.75
C LEU A 448 2.53 21.86 -4.97
N ASN A 449 2.28 22.91 -4.19
CA ASN A 449 1.02 23.05 -3.46
C ASN A 449 -0.18 23.28 -4.38
N ALA A 450 0.00 23.99 -5.50
CA ALA A 450 -1.02 24.13 -6.52
C ALA A 450 -1.35 22.79 -7.16
N GLN A 451 -0.33 21.96 -7.39
CA GLN A 451 -0.52 20.62 -7.92
C GLN A 451 -1.29 19.71 -6.97
N VAL A 452 -0.97 19.71 -5.67
CA VAL A 452 -1.71 18.96 -4.64
C VAL A 452 -3.21 19.31 -4.68
N ARG A 453 -3.55 20.60 -4.77
CA ARG A 453 -4.94 21.05 -4.91
C ARG A 453 -5.57 20.55 -6.21
N LEU A 454 -4.83 20.60 -7.31
CA LEU A 454 -5.32 20.15 -8.62
C LEU A 454 -5.61 18.65 -8.62
N ILE A 455 -4.73 17.82 -8.06
CA ILE A 455 -4.95 16.38 -7.94
C ILE A 455 -6.11 16.09 -6.99
N GLY A 456 -6.27 16.84 -5.89
CA GLY A 456 -7.45 16.76 -5.04
C GLY A 456 -8.75 17.01 -5.81
N LEU A 457 -8.81 18.08 -6.61
CA LEU A 457 -9.97 18.39 -7.45
C LEU A 457 -10.24 17.32 -8.51
N GLU A 458 -9.20 16.84 -9.20
CA GLU A 458 -9.35 15.77 -10.20
C GLU A 458 -9.76 14.44 -9.54
N CYS A 459 -9.37 14.19 -8.28
CA CYS A 459 -9.82 13.03 -7.51
C CYS A 459 -11.32 13.11 -7.21
N GLU A 460 -11.81 14.25 -6.73
CA GLU A 460 -13.24 14.46 -6.49
C GLU A 460 -14.03 14.30 -7.79
N ARG A 461 -13.54 14.88 -8.89
CA ARG A 461 -14.14 14.75 -10.21
C ARG A 461 -14.16 13.30 -10.71
N GLY A 462 -13.08 12.55 -10.51
CA GLY A 462 -13.02 11.13 -10.88
C GLY A 462 -14.02 10.28 -10.09
N ILE A 463 -14.14 10.53 -8.79
CA ILE A 463 -15.14 9.86 -7.93
C ILE A 463 -16.56 10.23 -8.38
N GLU A 464 -16.81 11.48 -8.73
CA GLU A 464 -18.11 11.90 -9.27
C GLU A 464 -18.42 11.21 -10.60
N GLN A 465 -17.45 11.09 -11.51
CA GLN A 465 -17.63 10.33 -12.75
C GLN A 465 -18.01 8.86 -12.50
N TYR A 466 -17.38 8.21 -11.53
CA TYR A 466 -17.75 6.84 -11.15
C TYR A 466 -19.16 6.75 -10.56
N ARG A 467 -19.64 7.81 -9.88
CA ARG A 467 -21.02 7.91 -9.39
C ARG A 467 -22.02 8.18 -10.51
N ASP A 468 -21.66 9.01 -11.49
CA ASP A 468 -22.54 9.39 -12.60
C ASP A 468 -22.84 8.23 -13.56
N LEU A 469 -22.03 7.18 -13.58
CA LEU A 469 -22.35 5.92 -14.27
C LEU A 469 -23.69 5.33 -13.82
N ASP A 470 -24.10 5.59 -12.57
CA ASP A 470 -25.40 5.16 -12.04
C ASP A 470 -26.54 6.05 -12.55
N LYS A 471 -26.27 7.32 -12.89
CA LYS A 471 -27.27 8.28 -13.38
C LYS A 471 -27.55 8.13 -14.88
N LEU A 472 -26.56 7.73 -15.67
CA LEU A 472 -26.69 7.57 -17.14
C LEU A 472 -27.56 6.38 -17.54
N HIS A 473 -27.65 5.38 -16.66
CA HIS A 473 -28.63 4.31 -16.73
C HIS A 473 -29.31 4.29 -15.38
N PRO A 474 -30.29 5.17 -15.10
CA PRO A 474 -30.97 5.11 -13.82
C PRO A 474 -31.50 3.70 -13.67
N ASP A 475 -31.16 3.05 -12.55
CA ASP A 475 -31.86 1.84 -12.14
C ASP A 475 -33.34 2.16 -12.36
N SER A 476 -34.05 1.34 -13.13
CA SER A 476 -35.50 1.43 -13.17
C SER A 476 -35.97 0.97 -11.79
N VAL A 477 -35.86 1.86 -10.80
CA VAL A 477 -36.42 1.75 -9.47
C VAL A 477 -37.93 1.83 -9.66
N ASN A 478 -38.49 0.72 -10.09
CA ASN A 478 -39.92 0.49 -10.09
C ASN A 478 -40.18 -0.68 -9.13
N GLY A 479 -40.52 -0.32 -7.89
CA GLY A 479 -41.47 -1.01 -7.01
C GLY A 479 -41.13 -2.42 -6.55
#